data_AF-A0AAW7AKL1-F1
#
_entry.id   AF-A0AAW7AKL1-F1
#
_cell.length_a   1.000
_cell.length_b   1.000
_cell.length_c   1.000
_cell.angle_alpha   90.00
_cell.angle_beta   90.00
_cell.angle_gamma   90.00
#
_symmetry.space_group_name_H-M   'P 1'
#
loop_
_entity.id
_entity.type
_entity.pdbx_description
1 polymer ?
#
loop_
_entity_poly.entity_id
_entity_poly.type
_entity_poly.pdbx_seq_one_letter_code
_entity_poly.pdbx_strand_id
1 'polypeptide(L)'
;MRSGRFRDAWVLICDDKPWKQPLKDLPADSTILIVNPLPYARKIETGALEPRIRCNQIERVRQTLMRRFPTLIFGKIFVRLGSGIAPSAPYILRGASGERRTRAGTIMTYPAIEIKKL
;
A
#
# COMPACT_ATOMS: atom_id res chain seq x y z
N MET A 1 -4.88 -12.50 7.78
CA MET A 1 -4.08 -13.19 6.72
C MET A 1 -2.98 -13.99 7.39
N ARG A 2 -2.78 -15.25 7.00
CA ARG A 2 -1.95 -16.23 7.74
C ARG A 2 -0.54 -16.44 7.18
N SER A 3 -0.19 -15.81 6.05
CA SER A 3 1.13 -15.94 5.43
C SER A 3 2.15 -14.96 6.03
N GLY A 4 3.27 -15.47 6.54
CA GLY A 4 4.39 -14.66 7.04
C GLY A 4 4.84 -13.63 6.00
N ARG A 5 5.09 -14.07 4.75
CA ARG A 5 5.46 -13.18 3.65
C ARG A 5 4.54 -11.97 3.43
N PHE A 6 3.22 -12.08 3.68
CA PHE A 6 2.35 -10.91 3.60
C PHE A 6 2.59 -9.95 4.75
N ARG A 7 2.66 -10.49 5.97
CA ARG A 7 2.88 -9.72 7.19
C ARG A 7 4.23 -9.03 7.21
N ASP A 8 5.25 -9.64 6.62
CA ASP A 8 6.63 -9.14 6.68
C ASP A 8 6.96 -8.19 5.52
N ALA A 9 6.08 -8.09 4.52
CA ALA A 9 6.33 -7.29 3.32
C ALA A 9 5.89 -5.82 3.43
N TRP A 10 5.28 -5.40 4.54
CA TRP A 10 4.90 -4.00 4.70
C TRP A 10 6.14 -3.11 4.74
N VAL A 11 6.11 -2.03 3.97
CA VAL A 11 7.18 -1.03 3.94
C VAL A 11 6.62 0.34 4.28
N LEU A 12 7.41 1.10 5.02
CA LEU A 12 7.19 2.51 5.29
C LEU A 12 8.00 3.32 4.28
N ILE A 13 7.38 4.29 3.65
CA ILE A 13 8.01 5.21 2.70
C ILE A 13 7.82 6.62 3.24
N CYS A 14 8.90 7.40 3.23
CA CYS A 14 8.92 8.81 3.58
C CYS A 14 9.45 9.56 2.36
N ASP A 15 8.67 10.48 1.80
CA ASP A 15 9.03 11.31 0.64
C ASP A 15 9.71 10.49 -0.48
N ASP A 16 8.99 9.46 -0.95
CA ASP A 16 9.39 8.53 -2.01
C ASP A 16 10.59 7.61 -1.74
N LYS A 17 11.12 7.58 -0.51
CA LYS A 17 12.22 6.68 -0.11
C LYS A 17 11.80 5.69 0.97
N PRO A 18 12.27 4.43 0.91
CA PRO A 18 12.05 3.47 1.99
C PRO A 18 12.66 4.01 3.29
N TRP A 19 11.85 4.07 4.34
CA TRP A 19 12.31 4.50 5.64
C TRP A 19 13.02 3.34 6.35
N LYS A 20 14.27 3.57 6.76
CA LYS A 20 15.12 2.58 7.46
C LYS A 20 15.63 3.06 8.82
N GLN A 21 15.32 4.30 9.18
CA GLN A 21 15.73 4.92 10.43
C GLN A 21 14.69 4.68 11.53
N PRO A 22 14.98 4.98 12.81
CA PRO A 22 13.98 4.95 13.87
C PRO A 22 12.76 5.83 13.56
N LEU A 23 11.56 5.41 13.97
CA LEU A 23 10.32 6.15 13.71
C LEU A 23 10.27 7.52 14.36
N LYS A 24 10.98 7.72 15.47
CA LYS A 24 11.08 9.01 16.17
C LYS A 24 11.79 10.09 15.34
N ASP A 25 12.57 9.68 14.33
CA ASP A 25 13.34 10.58 13.48
C ASP A 25 12.56 10.92 12.18
N LEU A 26 11.29 10.52 12.09
CA LEU A 26 10.43 10.86 10.95
C LEU A 26 10.24 12.38 10.87
N PRO A 27 10.47 13.00 9.70
CA PRO A 27 10.25 14.43 9.52
C PRO A 27 8.77 14.79 9.70
N ALA A 28 8.48 15.81 10.50
CA ALA A 28 7.10 16.20 10.83
C ALA A 28 6.26 16.65 9.63
N ASP A 29 6.91 17.18 8.58
CA ASP A 29 6.25 17.75 7.40
C ASP A 29 6.38 16.85 6.16
N SER A 30 6.72 15.56 6.35
CA SER A 30 6.83 14.57 5.28
C SER A 30 5.50 13.90 4.95
N THR A 31 5.39 13.39 3.72
CA THR A 31 4.31 12.45 3.38
C THR A 31 4.75 11.04 3.66
N ILE A 32 3.99 10.34 4.51
CA ILE A 32 4.27 8.97 4.90
C ILE A 32 3.32 8.02 4.21
N LEU A 33 3.86 6.97 3.59
CA LEU A 33 3.09 5.88 3.00
C LEU A 33 3.39 4.57 3.71
N ILE A 34 2.32 3.86 4.11
CA ILE A 34 2.40 2.47 4.56
C ILE A 34 1.80 1.61 3.45
N VAL A 35 2.63 0.75 2.84
CA VAL A 35 2.25 -0.02 1.65
C VAL A 35 2.71 -1.47 1.74
N ASN A 36 1.91 -2.38 1.17
CA ASN A 36 2.33 -3.75 0.92
C ASN A 36 2.62 -3.91 -0.58
N PRO A 37 3.88 -4.11 -0.99
CA PRO A 37 4.34 -4.08 -2.38
C PRO A 37 4.09 -5.41 -3.11
N LEU A 38 3.23 -6.28 -2.57
CA LEU A 38 2.94 -7.57 -3.17
C LEU A 38 1.62 -7.53 -3.95
N PRO A 39 1.54 -8.19 -5.13
CA PRO A 39 0.38 -8.05 -6.01
C PRO A 39 -0.96 -8.45 -5.41
N TYR A 40 -0.93 -9.41 -4.48
CA TYR A 40 -2.13 -9.84 -3.78
C TYR A 40 -2.72 -8.74 -2.89
N ALA A 41 -1.97 -7.72 -2.45
CA ALA A 41 -2.49 -6.67 -1.58
C ALA A 41 -3.53 -5.84 -2.34
N ARG A 42 -3.24 -5.54 -3.62
CA ARG A 42 -4.21 -4.95 -4.54
C ARG A 42 -5.45 -5.84 -4.69
N LYS A 43 -5.26 -7.14 -4.97
CA LYS A 43 -6.37 -8.07 -5.17
C LYS A 43 -7.29 -8.17 -3.95
N ILE A 44 -6.72 -8.15 -2.75
CA ILE A 44 -7.47 -8.09 -1.50
C ILE A 44 -8.25 -6.78 -1.43
N GLU A 45 -7.58 -5.65 -1.58
CA GLU A 45 -8.24 -4.34 -1.42
C GLU A 45 -9.39 -4.14 -2.42
N THR A 46 -9.23 -4.60 -3.67
CA THR A 46 -10.25 -4.46 -4.72
C THR A 46 -11.33 -5.55 -4.68
N GLY A 47 -11.27 -6.51 -3.75
CA GLY A 47 -12.25 -7.59 -3.62
C GLY A 47 -12.14 -8.74 -4.62
N ALA A 48 -11.05 -8.82 -5.38
CA ALA A 48 -10.83 -9.90 -6.35
C ALA A 48 -10.61 -11.29 -5.72
N LEU A 49 -10.56 -11.37 -4.39
CA LEU A 49 -10.40 -12.60 -3.61
C LEU A 49 -11.58 -12.87 -2.67
N GLU A 50 -12.67 -12.13 -2.80
CA GLU A 50 -13.90 -12.44 -2.05
C GLU A 50 -14.57 -13.71 -2.58
N PRO A 51 -15.30 -14.45 -1.72
CA PRO A 51 -15.50 -14.22 -0.28
C PRO A 51 -14.34 -14.74 0.58
N ARG A 52 -13.33 -15.41 -0.02
CA ARG A 52 -12.24 -16.07 0.70
C ARG A 52 -11.43 -15.11 1.60
N ILE A 53 -11.19 -13.90 1.12
CA ILE A 53 -10.52 -12.83 1.89
C ILE A 53 -11.34 -11.55 1.74
N ARG A 54 -11.83 -11.02 2.87
CA ARG A 54 -12.60 -9.77 2.93
C ARG A 54 -11.84 -8.62 2.28
N CYS A 55 -12.53 -7.85 1.45
CA CYS A 55 -11.96 -6.69 0.78
C CYS A 55 -11.76 -5.48 1.72
N ASN A 56 -11.31 -4.35 1.17
CA ASN A 56 -11.23 -3.05 1.87
C ASN A 56 -10.47 -3.06 3.19
N GLN A 57 -9.39 -3.83 3.29
CA GLN A 57 -8.60 -3.93 4.52
C GLN A 57 -7.89 -2.61 4.84
N ILE A 58 -7.35 -1.92 3.83
CA ILE A 58 -6.70 -0.61 4.01
C ILE A 58 -7.72 0.43 4.46
N GLU A 59 -8.91 0.46 3.85
CA GLU A 59 -9.96 1.39 4.25
C GLU A 59 -10.39 1.21 5.70
N ARG A 60 -10.55 -0.05 6.13
CA ARG A 60 -10.92 -0.34 7.53
C ARG A 60 -9.84 0.14 8.50
N VAL A 61 -8.57 -0.09 8.18
CA VAL A 61 -7.45 0.42 8.99
C VAL A 61 -7.45 1.96 8.99
N ARG A 62 -7.63 2.60 7.83
CA ARG A 62 -7.68 4.07 7.71
C ARG A 62 -8.75 4.66 8.63
N GLN A 63 -9.96 4.11 8.63
CA GLN A 63 -11.04 4.57 9.50
C GLN A 63 -10.73 4.37 10.99
N THR A 64 -10.05 3.28 11.36
CA THR A 64 -9.59 3.07 12.74
C THR A 64 -8.53 4.10 13.14
N LEU A 65 -7.56 4.39 12.25
CA LEU A 65 -6.51 5.38 12.49
C LEU A 65 -7.08 6.79 12.64
N MET A 66 -8.01 7.20 11.78
CA MET A 66 -8.68 8.50 11.89
C MET A 66 -9.36 8.71 13.25
N ARG A 67 -10.03 7.66 13.77
CA ARG A 67 -10.67 7.72 15.09
C ARG A 67 -9.64 7.80 16.23
N ARG A 68 -8.47 7.20 16.04
CA ARG A 68 -7.43 7.13 17.08
C ARG A 68 -6.54 8.37 17.10
N PHE A 69 -6.30 9.00 15.96
CA PHE A 69 -5.35 10.09 15.79
C PHE A 69 -6.00 11.27 15.04
N PRO A 70 -6.88 12.06 15.70
CA PRO A 70 -7.65 13.10 15.04
C PRO A 70 -6.82 14.29 14.52
N THR A 71 -5.56 14.41 14.95
CA THR A 71 -4.62 15.46 14.53
C THR A 71 -3.84 15.13 13.25
N LEU A 72 -4.06 13.94 12.69
CA LEU A 72 -3.42 13.48 11.46
C LEU A 72 -4.45 13.27 10.36
N ILE A 73 -4.05 13.56 9.13
CA ILE A 73 -4.85 13.27 7.93
C ILE A 73 -4.47 11.88 7.43
N PHE A 74 -5.48 11.04 7.19
CA PHE A 74 -5.30 9.69 6.64
C PHE A 74 -6.01 9.51 5.30
N GLY A 75 -5.24 9.24 4.25
CA GLY A 75 -5.72 8.91 2.91
C GLY A 75 -5.65 7.41 2.60
N LYS A 76 -6.53 6.94 1.72
CA LYS A 76 -6.35 5.66 1.01
C LYS A 76 -6.03 5.98 -0.44
N ILE A 77 -4.86 5.58 -0.90
CA ILE A 77 -4.42 5.84 -2.27
C ILE A 77 -3.87 4.58 -2.93
N PHE A 78 -3.77 4.60 -4.25
CA PHE A 78 -3.13 3.55 -5.04
C PHE A 78 -1.85 4.09 -5.67
N VAL A 79 -0.69 3.70 -5.14
CA VAL A 79 0.61 4.27 -5.52
C VAL A 79 1.36 3.39 -6.53
N ARG A 80 2.11 4.03 -7.42
CA ARG A 80 3.15 3.34 -8.21
C ARG A 80 4.44 3.36 -7.40
N LEU A 81 5.05 2.19 -7.23
CA LEU A 81 6.33 2.09 -6.56
C LEU A 81 7.43 1.95 -7.60
N GLY A 82 8.48 2.76 -7.48
CA GLY A 82 9.68 2.65 -8.30
C GLY A 82 10.52 1.42 -7.98
N SER A 83 11.54 1.17 -8.80
CA SER A 83 12.55 0.15 -8.49
C SER A 83 13.31 0.54 -7.21
N GLY A 84 13.72 -0.47 -6.43
CA GLY A 84 14.48 -0.26 -5.19
C GLY A 84 13.64 0.08 -3.96
N ILE A 85 12.32 0.34 -4.10
CA ILE A 85 11.43 0.55 -2.95
C ILE A 85 11.22 -0.73 -2.15
N ALA A 86 11.02 -1.85 -2.85
CA ALA A 86 10.87 -3.17 -2.26
C ALA A 86 11.34 -4.25 -3.24
N PRO A 87 11.75 -5.44 -2.77
CA PRO A 87 12.26 -6.50 -3.65
C PRO A 87 11.29 -6.94 -4.76
N SER A 88 9.98 -6.78 -4.54
CA SER A 88 8.93 -7.17 -5.51
C SER A 88 8.34 -5.99 -6.29
N ALA A 89 8.87 -4.78 -6.14
CA ALA A 89 8.37 -3.57 -6.79
C ALA A 89 9.38 -3.01 -7.82
N PRO A 90 8.92 -2.49 -8.98
CA PRO A 90 7.54 -2.50 -9.47
C PRO A 90 7.10 -3.89 -9.95
N TYR A 91 5.84 -4.24 -9.75
CA TYR A 91 5.26 -5.43 -10.36
C TYR A 91 4.72 -5.07 -11.73
N ILE A 92 5.23 -5.75 -12.74
CA ILE A 92 4.82 -5.59 -14.12
C ILE A 92 3.79 -6.68 -14.43
N LEU A 93 2.61 -6.27 -14.92
CA LEU A 93 1.57 -7.21 -15.33
C LEU A 93 2.08 -8.07 -16.49
N ARG A 94 2.09 -9.39 -16.30
CA ARG A 94 2.54 -10.36 -17.31
C ARG A 94 1.51 -10.63 -18.42
N GLY A 95 0.24 -10.31 -18.18
CA GLY A 95 -0.84 -10.58 -19.11
C GLY A 95 -1.93 -9.53 -19.02
N ALA A 96 -2.84 -9.52 -20.00
CA ALA A 96 -4.00 -8.67 -19.94
C ALA A 96 -4.96 -9.17 -18.84
N SER A 97 -5.44 -8.27 -17.99
CA SER A 97 -6.33 -8.62 -16.87
C SER A 97 -7.43 -7.58 -16.69
N GLY A 98 -8.64 -8.08 -16.39
CA GLY A 98 -9.83 -7.28 -16.08
C GLY A 98 -10.70 -6.93 -17.30
N GLU A 99 -11.94 -6.52 -17.01
CA GLU A 99 -12.98 -6.14 -17.97
C GLU A 99 -12.60 -4.86 -18.75
N ARG A 100 -11.94 -3.90 -18.07
CA ARG A 100 -11.08 -2.91 -18.71
C ARG A 100 -9.71 -3.55 -18.92
N ARG A 101 -9.40 -3.94 -20.17
CA ARG A 101 -8.14 -4.60 -20.58
C ARG A 101 -6.90 -3.80 -20.15
N THR A 102 -6.42 -4.03 -18.93
CA THR A 102 -5.09 -3.57 -18.52
C THR A 102 -4.09 -4.33 -19.38
N ARG A 103 -3.20 -3.63 -20.11
CA ARG A 103 -2.26 -4.29 -21.04
C ARG A 103 -1.11 -4.97 -20.29
N ALA A 104 -0.57 -6.05 -20.86
CA ALA A 104 0.71 -6.59 -20.41
C ALA A 104 1.79 -5.50 -20.46
N GLY A 105 2.75 -5.54 -19.54
CA GLY A 105 3.77 -4.50 -19.39
C GLY A 105 3.36 -3.31 -18.51
N THR A 106 2.09 -3.21 -18.09
CA THR A 106 1.64 -2.13 -17.21
C THR A 106 2.22 -2.30 -15.79
N ILE A 107 2.75 -1.23 -15.22
CA ILE A 107 3.14 -1.18 -13.80
C ILE A 107 1.87 -1.14 -12.95
N MET A 108 1.72 -2.13 -12.09
CA MET A 108 0.60 -2.22 -11.18
C MET A 108 0.74 -1.23 -10.02
N THR A 109 -0.38 -0.64 -9.58
CA THR A 109 -0.42 0.19 -8.37
C THR A 109 -0.78 -0.61 -7.12
N TYR A 110 -0.30 -0.14 -5.98
CA TYR A 110 -0.45 -0.79 -4.68
C TYR A 110 -1.30 0.06 -3.75
N PRO A 111 -2.24 -0.55 -3.01
CA PRO A 111 -3.01 0.21 -2.03
C PRO A 111 -2.10 0.60 -0.86
N ALA A 112 -2.17 1.85 -0.46
CA ALA A 112 -1.38 2.42 0.62
C ALA A 112 -2.24 3.28 1.53
N ILE A 113 -1.85 3.34 2.80
CA ILE A 113 -2.30 4.39 3.72
C ILE A 113 -1.35 5.55 3.55
N GLU A 114 -1.89 6.70 3.21
CA GLU A 114 -1.18 7.98 3.23
C GLU A 114 -1.43 8.66 4.56
N ILE A 115 -0.37 9.16 5.20
CA ILE A 115 -0.44 9.92 6.44
C ILE A 115 0.22 11.27 6.19
N LYS A 116 -0.50 12.34 6.53
CA LYS A 116 -0.03 13.72 6.47
C LYS A 116 -0.37 14.42 7.78
N LYS A 117 0.42 15.41 8.13
CA LYS A 117 0.04 16.37 9.18
C LYS A 117 -1.05 17.30 8.64
N LEU A 118 -1.95 17.73 9.53
CA LEU A 118 -2.96 18.76 9.23
C LEU A 118 -2.32 20.07 8.78
#